data_AF-A0A927AUV8-F1
#
_entry.id   AF-A0A927AUV8-F1
#
_cell.length_a   1.000
_cell.length_b   1.000
_cell.length_c   1.000
_cell.angle_alpha   90.00
_cell.angle_beta   90.00
_cell.angle_gamma   90.00
#
_symmetry.space_group_name_H-M   'P 1'
#
loop_
_entity.id
_entity.type
_entity.pdbx_description
1 polymer ?
#
loop_
_entity_poly.entity_id
_entity_poly.type
_entity_poly.pdbx_seq_one_letter_code
_entity_poly.pdbx_strand_id
1 'polypeptide(L)' 'MFPESERLFIKSGTSLIQIEWNTIDYVEGLKDYVVIVMKEHRHIVHLRLKDLETSLPTFFSGLITS' A
#
# COMPACT_ATOMS: atom_id res chain seq x y z
N MET A 1 -15.27 3.12 -12.26
CA MET A 1 -14.00 3.87 -12.27
C MET A 1 -13.85 4.49 -10.90
N PHE A 2 -12.81 4.15 -10.14
CA PHE A 2 -12.59 4.71 -8.80
C PHE A 2 -11.97 6.11 -8.88
N PRO A 3 -12.35 7.04 -7.98
CA PRO A 3 -11.75 8.37 -7.90
C PRO A 3 -10.26 8.29 -7.58
N GLU A 4 -9.48 9.30 -7.95
CA GLU A 4 -8.03 9.32 -7.69
C GLU A 4 -7.70 9.29 -6.19
N SER A 5 -8.58 9.82 -5.35
CA SER A 5 -8.48 9.75 -3.88
C SER A 5 -8.53 8.32 -3.32
N GLU A 6 -8.92 7.34 -4.14
CA GLU A 6 -8.99 5.92 -3.77
C GLU A 6 -7.85 5.10 -4.40
N ARG A 7 -6.81 5.77 -4.91
CA ARG A 7 -5.65 5.13 -5.51
C ARG A 7 -4.38 5.42 -4.70
N LEU A 8 -3.55 4.39 -4.58
CA LEU A 8 -2.22 4.44 -4.01
C LEU A 8 -1.20 4.41 -5.15
N PHE A 9 -0.34 5.43 -5.23
CA PHE A 9 0.74 5.51 -6.20
C PHE A 9 2.07 5.22 -5.53
N ILE A 10 2.77 4.20 -6.02
CA ILE A 10 4.01 3.71 -5.40
C ILE A 10 5.11 3.62 -6.43
N LYS A 11 6.26 4.19 -6.10
CA LYS A 11 7.47 4.00 -6.88
C LYS A 11 8.12 2.65 -6.52
N SER A 12 8.25 1.77 -7.50
CA SER A 12 8.98 0.50 -7.40
C SER A 12 10.11 0.50 -8.42
N GLY A 13 11.33 0.78 -7.95
CA GLY A 13 12.49 0.97 -8.84
C GLY A 13 12.28 2.14 -9.79
N THR A 14 12.22 1.86 -11.10
CA THR A 14 11.95 2.84 -12.17
C THR A 14 10.48 2.91 -12.57
N SER A 15 9.62 2.05 -12.02
CA SER A 15 8.20 1.99 -12.33
C SER A 15 7.36 2.72 -11.30
N LEU A 16 6.25 3.31 -11.74
CA LEU A 16 5.18 3.82 -10.89
C LEU A 16 4.01 2.83 -10.96
N ILE A 17 3.66 2.24 -9.83
CA ILE A 17 2.56 1.30 -9.68
C ILE A 17 1.36 2.07 -9.12
N GLN A 18 0.20 1.89 -9.73
CA GLN A 18 -1.09 2.40 -9.24
C GLN A 18 -1.89 1.23 -8.68
N ILE A 19 -2.30 1.31 -7.42
CA ILE A 19 -3.08 0.28 -6.72
C ILE A 19 -4.39 0.91 -6.24
N GLU A 20 -5.50 0.18 -6.31
CA GLU A 20 -6.78 0.62 -5.78
C GLU A 20 -6.91 0.18 -4.31
N TRP A 21 -7.20 1.11 -3.39
CA TRP A 21 -7.20 0.81 -1.95
C TRP A 21 -8.16 -0.32 -1.54
N ASN A 22 -9.27 -0.45 -2.24
CA ASN A 22 -10.29 -1.49 -2.01
C ASN A 22 -9.87 -2.90 -2.43
N THR A 23 -8.77 -3.04 -3.17
CA THR A 23 -8.20 -4.34 -3.59
C THR A 23 -7.11 -4.83 -2.65
N ILE A 24 -6.72 -4.00 -1.68
CA ILE A 24 -5.70 -4.32 -0.66
C ILE A 24 -6.40 -4.96 0.53
N ASP A 25 -5.99 -6.18 0.87
CA ASP A 25 -6.51 -6.88 2.05
C ASP A 25 -5.90 -6.31 3.33
N TYR A 26 -4.57 -6.17 3.34
CA TYR A 26 -3.82 -5.52 4.40
C TYR A 26 -2.44 -5.08 3.91
N VAL A 27 -1.79 -4.21 4.67
CA VAL A 27 -0.39 -3.84 4.50
C VAL A 27 0.39 -4.22 5.74
N GLU A 28 1.55 -4.82 5.53
CA GLU A 28 2.47 -5.25 6.59
C GLU A 28 3.72 -4.38 6.56
N GLY A 29 4.00 -3.72 7.68
CA GLY A 29 5.26 -3.00 7.87
C GLY A 29 6.40 -3.93 8.24
N LEU A 30 7.46 -3.91 7.43
CA LEU A 30 8.77 -4.47 7.77
C LEU A 30 9.74 -3.33 8.13
N LYS A 31 11.01 -3.65 8.40
CA LYS A 31 12.02 -2.66 8.81
C LYS A 31 12.17 -1.49 7.82
N ASP A 32 12.47 -1.80 6.56
CA ASP A 32 12.73 -0.81 5.49
C ASP A 32 11.80 -1.02 4.28
N TYR A 33 10.79 -1.88 4.44
CA TYR A 33 9.85 -2.25 3.38
C TYR A 33 8.42 -2.27 3.90
N VAL A 34 7.48 -2.10 2.99
CA VAL A 34 6.07 -2.43 3.20
C VAL A 34 5.67 -3.53 2.24
N VAL A 35 4.95 -4.52 2.74
CA VAL A 35 4.29 -5.54 1.92
C VAL A 35 2.83 -5.16 1.78
N ILE A 36 2.37 -5.00 0.55
CA ILE A 36 0.97 -4.76 0.22
C ILE A 36 0.39 -6.07 -0.23
N VAL A 37 -0.53 -6.62 0.56
CA VAL A 37 -1.13 -7.93 0.33
C VAL A 37 -2.49 -7.75 -0.32
N MET A 38 -2.70 -8.50 -1.41
CA MET A 38 -3.92 -8.54 -2.19
C MET A 38 -4.29 -10.01 -2.40
N LYS A 39 -5.52 -10.25 -2.85
CA LYS A 39 -6.09 -11.60 -2.99
C LYS A 39 -5.19 -12.60 -3.74
N GLU A 40 -4.53 -12.17 -4.81
CA GLU A 40 -3.78 -13.07 -5.70
C GLU A 40 -2.27 -12.82 -5.70
N HIS A 41 -1.83 -11.65 -5.22
CA HIS A 41 -0.42 -11.26 -5.28
C HIS A 41 -0.08 -10.27 -4.18
N ARG A 42 1.22 -9.98 -4.05
CA ARG A 42 1.75 -9.00 -3.11
C ARG A 42 2.78 -8.10 -3.78
N HIS A 43 2.83 -6.85 -3.34
CA HIS A 43 3.90 -5.92 -3.71
C HIS A 43 4.83 -5.71 -2.51
N ILE A 44 6.13 -5.88 -2.73
CA ILE A 44 7.16 -5.53 -1.75
C ILE A 44 7.78 -4.22 -2.19
N VAL A 45 7.63 -3.20 -1.37
CA VAL A 45 7.96 -1.82 -1.71
C VAL A 45 8.98 -1.30 -0.70
N HIS A 46 10.05 -0.68 -1.20
CA HIS A 46 11.01 0.01 -0.34
C HIS A 46 10.45 1.36 0.11
N LEU A 47 9.67 1.32 1.20
CA LEU A 47 8.97 2.43 1.84
C LEU A 47 8.87 2.11 3.34
N ARG A 48 8.88 3.13 4.21
CA ARG A 48 8.61 2.91 5.64
C ARG A 48 7.11 2.99 5.91
N LEU A 49 6.61 2.17 6.84
CA LEU A 49 5.18 2.15 7.17
C LEU A 49 4.63 3.54 7.56
N LYS A 50 5.38 4.31 8.36
CA LYS A 50 5.02 5.69 8.74
C LYS A 50 4.79 6.63 7.55
N ASP A 51 5.49 6.41 6.44
CA ASP A 51 5.36 7.24 5.24
C ASP A 51 4.06 6.82 4.50
N LEU A 52 3.73 5.53 4.52
CA LEU A 52 2.47 5.01 3.98
C LEU A 52 1.25 5.46 4.79
N GLU A 53 1.37 5.54 6.12
CA GLU A 53 0.30 5.96 7.03
C GLU A 53 -0.30 7.32 6.64
N THR A 54 0.52 8.23 6.13
CA THR A 54 0.05 9.56 5.67
C THR A 54 -0.83 9.51 4.41
N SER A 55 -0.72 8.42 3.65
CA SER A 55 -1.48 8.19 2.41
C SER A 55 -2.69 7.29 2.62
N LEU A 56 -2.89 6.76 3.84
CA LEU A 56 -4.00 5.87 4.14
C LEU A 56 -5.33 6.63 4.07
N PRO A 57 -6.32 6.11 3.33
CA PRO A 57 -7.65 6.67 3.39
C PRO A 57 -8.31 6.31 4.73
N THR A 58 -9.24 7.15 5.18
CA THR A 58 -9.92 7.00 6.49
C THR A 58 -10.71 5.70 6.65
N PHE A 59 -11.07 5.04 5.54
CA PHE A 59 -11.78 3.76 5.54
C PHE A 59 -10.83 2.54 5.64
N PHE A 60 -9.52 2.72 5.44
CA PHE A 60 -8.58 1.62 5.46
C PHE A 60 -8.21 1.24 6.90
N SER A 61 -8.38 -0.05 7.24
CA SER A 61 -8.14 -0.58 8.59
C SER A 61 -7.14 -1.75 8.62
N GLY A 62 -6.66 -2.20 7.46
CA GLY A 62 -5.77 -3.35 7.33
C GLY A 62 -4.30 -3.02 7.56
N LEU A 63 -3.93 -2.44 8.69
CA LEU A 63 -2.52 -2.21 9.06
C LEU A 63 -2.02 -3.32 9.99
N ILE A 64 -0.90 -3.95 9.64
CA ILE A 64 -0.21 -4.93 10.48
C ILE A 64 1.23 -4.46 10.73
N THR A 65 1.61 -4.40 11.99
CA THR A 65 2.98 -4.11 12.45
C THR A 65 3.55 -5.35 13.13
N SER A 66 4.66 -5.85 12.60
CA SER A 66 5.44 -6.94 13.19
C SER A 66 6.53 -6.42 14.13
#